data_AF-A0A3Q9IN04-F1
#
_entry.id   AF-A0A3Q9IN04-F1
#
_cell.length_a   1.000
_cell.length_b   1.000
_cell.length_c   1.000
_cell.angle_alpha   90.00
_cell.angle_beta   90.00
_cell.angle_gamma   90.00
#
_symmetry.space_group_name_H-M   'P 1'
#
loop_
_entity.id
_entity.type
_entity.pdbx_description
1 polymer ?
#
loop_
_entity_poly.entity_id
_entity_poly.type
_entity_poly.pdbx_seq_one_letter_code
_entity_poly.pdbx_strand_id
1 'polypeptide(L)'
;MANIIQKKHPTKFKIAKCRYPPNVFDVFAVIHQMFVTSITEILPQVLYRHAVVFGIKPDAVGRKICVISNHCCIFALKRRIMKTANSVNLKWLKIFHLFAAILWIGCGIAMNLLRVTITPTTPEGMFTLSLAIKILDDLLIFGGVIGIILTAIVYGAWTKWGFFKQHWLTVKWILTIVMVLIGWIIMGPAVKGNVHEIDWYMVNQDVYNRNLAVSAIWGPIQLLLLAVVVIISVFKPWKTKGKQA
;
A
#
# COMPACT_ATOMS: atom_id res chain seq x y z
N MET A 1 25.49 -48.08 -43.25
CA MET A 1 25.76 -46.65 -43.03
C MET A 1 24.43 -45.89 -43.05
N ALA A 2 23.76 -45.76 -41.91
CA ALA A 2 22.45 -45.11 -41.81
C ALA A 2 22.63 -43.64 -41.37
N ASN A 3 22.26 -42.71 -42.24
CA ASN A 3 22.38 -41.26 -42.02
C ASN A 3 21.24 -40.75 -41.15
N ILE A 4 21.58 -40.09 -40.05
CA ILE A 4 20.67 -39.46 -39.10
C ILE A 4 20.19 -38.12 -39.69
N ILE A 5 18.89 -38.01 -39.95
CA ILE A 5 18.25 -36.78 -40.41
C ILE A 5 18.12 -35.79 -39.23
N GLN A 6 18.88 -34.69 -39.28
CA GLN A 6 18.71 -33.57 -38.36
C GLN A 6 17.36 -32.85 -38.57
N LYS A 7 16.49 -32.84 -37.56
CA LYS A 7 15.30 -32.00 -37.54
C LYS A 7 15.68 -30.54 -37.21
N LYS A 8 15.47 -29.64 -38.16
CA LYS A 8 15.69 -28.19 -38.04
C LYS A 8 14.63 -27.56 -37.12
N HIS A 9 15.05 -26.92 -36.03
CA HIS A 9 14.20 -26.10 -35.17
C HIS A 9 13.73 -24.83 -35.93
N PRO A 10 12.45 -24.40 -35.81
CA PRO A 10 11.98 -23.17 -36.43
C PRO A 10 12.48 -21.94 -35.67
N THR A 11 13.58 -21.36 -36.14
CA THR A 11 14.05 -20.02 -35.75
C THR A 11 13.28 -18.96 -36.55
N LYS A 12 12.19 -18.42 -35.99
CA LYS A 12 11.69 -17.04 -36.19
C LYS A 12 10.33 -16.87 -35.49
N PHE A 13 10.35 -16.46 -34.22
CA PHE A 13 9.18 -15.90 -33.56
C PHE A 13 9.00 -14.46 -34.06
N LYS A 14 7.95 -14.19 -34.87
CA LYS A 14 7.58 -12.81 -35.24
C LYS A 14 7.00 -12.12 -34.01
N ILE A 15 7.76 -11.21 -33.40
CA ILE A 15 7.27 -10.33 -32.34
C ILE A 15 6.39 -9.26 -33.01
N ALA A 16 5.09 -9.32 -32.79
CA ALA A 16 4.18 -8.25 -33.18
C ALA A 16 4.52 -7.00 -32.36
N LYS A 17 4.87 -5.90 -33.02
CA LYS A 17 5.12 -4.60 -32.39
C LYS A 17 3.76 -4.01 -31.96
N CYS A 18 3.38 -4.21 -30.69
CA CYS A 18 2.26 -3.48 -30.09
C CYS A 18 2.65 -2.01 -29.94
N ARG A 19 2.02 -1.12 -30.72
CA ARG A 19 2.15 0.33 -30.58
C ARG A 19 1.18 0.80 -29.48
N TYR A 20 1.72 1.36 -28.39
CA TYR A 20 0.95 1.91 -27.27
C TYR A 20 0.55 3.37 -27.55
N PRO A 21 -0.62 3.83 -27.05
CA PRO A 21 -0.94 5.27 -27.03
C PRO A 21 -0.04 6.01 -26.02
N PRO A 22 0.47 7.21 -26.35
CA PRO A 22 1.62 7.84 -25.69
C PRO A 22 1.38 8.50 -24.33
N ASN A 23 0.26 8.27 -23.64
CA ASN A 23 -0.21 9.21 -22.60
C ASN A 23 -0.70 8.59 -21.27
N VAL A 24 -0.17 7.43 -20.83
CA VAL A 24 -0.55 6.83 -19.53
C VAL A 24 0.64 6.21 -18.75
N PHE A 25 1.89 6.66 -18.93
CA PHE A 25 3.06 5.89 -18.49
C PHE A 25 4.06 6.47 -17.49
N ASP A 26 3.80 7.58 -16.80
CA ASP A 26 4.76 8.05 -15.78
C ASP A 26 4.39 7.64 -14.34
N VAL A 27 3.13 7.76 -13.93
CA VAL A 27 2.75 7.49 -12.52
C VAL A 27 2.69 5.98 -12.21
N PHE A 28 2.24 5.16 -13.15
CA PHE A 28 2.14 3.71 -12.95
C PHE A 28 3.51 3.04 -12.93
N ALA A 29 4.48 3.57 -13.67
CA ALA A 29 5.85 3.10 -13.68
C ALA A 29 6.54 3.41 -12.34
N VAL A 30 6.35 4.62 -11.79
CA VAL A 30 6.90 5.03 -10.49
C VAL A 30 6.30 4.22 -9.33
N ILE A 31 4.97 4.00 -9.33
CA ILE A 31 4.30 3.18 -8.31
C ILE A 31 4.70 1.70 -8.42
N HIS A 32 4.82 1.18 -9.64
CA HIS A 32 5.31 -0.18 -9.86
C HIS A 32 6.79 -0.30 -9.45
N GLN A 33 7.63 0.70 -9.70
CA GLN A 33 9.02 0.72 -9.24
C GLN A 33 9.10 0.79 -7.72
N MET A 34 8.35 1.68 -7.05
CA MET A 34 8.32 1.79 -5.58
C MET A 34 7.83 0.50 -4.91
N PHE A 35 6.81 -0.14 -5.49
CA PHE A 35 6.25 -1.40 -4.98
C PHE A 35 7.15 -2.60 -5.27
N VAL A 36 7.76 -2.65 -6.46
CA VAL A 36 8.78 -3.66 -6.80
C VAL A 36 9.97 -3.49 -5.89
N THR A 37 10.51 -2.30 -5.65
CA THR A 37 11.64 -2.10 -4.73
C THR A 37 11.30 -2.49 -3.29
N SER A 38 10.13 -2.12 -2.75
CA SER A 38 9.74 -2.54 -1.39
C SER A 38 9.48 -4.05 -1.27
N ILE A 39 8.90 -4.70 -2.29
CA ILE A 39 8.71 -6.16 -2.30
C ILE A 39 10.04 -6.89 -2.57
N THR A 40 10.90 -6.40 -3.46
CA THR A 40 12.20 -7.02 -3.77
C THR A 40 13.24 -6.79 -2.68
N GLU A 41 13.01 -5.88 -1.72
CA GLU A 41 13.89 -5.71 -0.56
C GLU A 41 13.37 -6.45 0.68
N ILE A 42 12.07 -6.38 0.99
CA ILE A 42 11.51 -6.95 2.23
C ILE A 42 11.14 -8.43 2.06
N LEU A 43 10.57 -8.81 0.91
CA LEU A 43 10.12 -10.18 0.67
C LEU A 43 11.27 -11.19 0.58
N PRO A 44 12.42 -10.93 -0.06
CA PRO A 44 13.53 -11.87 -0.02
C PRO A 44 14.18 -11.95 1.37
N GLN A 45 14.24 -10.89 2.16
CA GLN A 45 14.80 -10.96 3.53
C GLN A 45 13.96 -11.88 4.44
N VAL A 46 12.63 -11.82 4.32
CA VAL A 46 11.70 -12.69 5.07
C VAL A 46 11.65 -14.11 4.48
N LEU A 47 11.59 -14.26 3.15
CA LEU A 47 11.56 -15.56 2.49
C LEU A 47 12.88 -16.33 2.62
N TYR A 48 14.03 -15.66 2.64
CA TYR A 48 15.33 -16.31 2.79
C TYR A 48 15.53 -16.85 4.21
N ARG A 49 15.07 -16.10 5.22
CA ARG A 49 15.06 -16.56 6.63
C ARG A 49 14.18 -17.81 6.82
N HIS A 50 13.09 -17.95 6.07
CA HIS A 50 12.22 -19.14 6.13
C HIS A 50 12.72 -20.28 5.20
N ALA A 51 13.29 -19.99 4.04
CA ALA A 51 13.77 -21.01 3.10
C ALA A 51 14.97 -21.81 3.63
N VAL A 52 15.83 -21.18 4.46
CA VAL A 52 16.94 -21.85 5.15
C VAL A 52 16.44 -22.80 6.24
N VAL A 53 15.33 -22.48 6.92
CA VAL A 53 14.70 -23.34 7.93
C VAL A 53 14.05 -24.59 7.30
N PHE A 54 13.62 -24.51 6.04
CA PHE A 54 12.91 -25.60 5.34
C PHE A 54 13.71 -26.29 4.22
N GLY A 55 15.01 -25.99 4.05
CA GLY A 55 15.90 -26.74 3.16
C GLY A 55 15.56 -26.68 1.66
N ILE A 56 14.90 -25.61 1.17
CA ILE A 56 14.46 -25.50 -0.22
C ILE A 56 15.56 -24.87 -1.09
N LYS A 57 16.01 -25.57 -2.15
CA LYS A 57 17.02 -25.08 -3.10
C LYS A 57 16.49 -23.90 -3.95
N PRO A 58 17.26 -22.79 -4.08
CA PRO A 58 16.79 -21.51 -4.65
C PRO A 58 16.75 -21.43 -6.19
N ASP A 59 17.20 -22.45 -6.92
CA ASP A 59 17.38 -22.44 -8.38
C ASP A 59 16.10 -22.78 -9.18
N ALA A 60 15.06 -23.31 -8.53
CA ALA A 60 13.76 -23.60 -9.15
C ALA A 60 12.83 -22.37 -9.24
N VAL A 61 13.12 -21.30 -8.48
CA VAL A 61 12.25 -20.10 -8.38
C VAL A 61 12.53 -19.12 -9.53
N GLY A 62 13.79 -18.97 -9.95
CA GLY A 62 14.19 -18.00 -10.98
C GLY A 62 13.62 -18.27 -12.38
N ARG A 63 13.45 -19.54 -12.77
CA ARG A 63 12.93 -19.92 -14.11
C ARG A 63 11.43 -19.67 -14.28
N LYS A 64 10.64 -19.77 -13.20
CA LYS A 64 9.18 -19.50 -13.26
C LYS A 64 8.85 -18.02 -13.31
N ILE A 65 9.74 -17.15 -12.82
CA ILE A 65 9.55 -15.69 -12.81
C ILE A 65 9.69 -15.11 -14.23
N CYS A 66 10.58 -15.66 -15.06
CA CYS A 66 10.83 -15.16 -16.41
C CYS A 66 9.61 -15.28 -17.37
N VAL A 67 8.79 -16.32 -17.21
CA VAL A 67 7.58 -16.54 -18.04
C VAL A 67 6.43 -15.60 -17.64
N ILE A 68 6.42 -15.11 -16.41
CA ILE A 68 5.40 -14.18 -15.89
C ILE A 68 5.66 -12.74 -16.37
N SER A 69 6.87 -12.43 -16.81
CA SER A 69 7.30 -11.09 -17.23
C SER A 69 6.70 -10.63 -18.57
N ASN A 70 6.27 -11.55 -19.44
CA ASN A 70 5.64 -11.15 -20.70
C ASN A 70 4.26 -10.54 -20.42
N HIS A 71 4.10 -9.24 -20.69
CA HIS A 71 2.85 -8.47 -20.56
C HIS A 71 1.60 -9.18 -21.12
N CYS A 72 1.78 -10.05 -22.12
CA CYS A 72 0.72 -10.87 -22.73
C CYS A 72 0.23 -12.02 -21.80
N CYS A 73 1.12 -12.64 -21.03
CA CYS A 73 0.76 -13.64 -20.00
C CYS A 73 -0.01 -12.99 -18.85
N ILE A 74 0.40 -11.79 -18.42
CA ILE A 74 -0.33 -11.00 -17.42
C ILE A 74 -1.74 -10.67 -17.91
N PHE A 75 -1.89 -10.26 -19.18
CA PHE A 75 -3.20 -9.96 -19.77
C PHE A 75 -4.10 -11.20 -19.90
N ALA A 76 -3.55 -12.34 -20.30
CA ALA A 76 -4.27 -13.61 -20.39
C ALA A 76 -4.68 -14.14 -19.00
N LEU A 77 -3.78 -14.06 -18.02
CA LEU A 77 -4.04 -14.41 -16.62
C LEU A 77 -5.13 -13.51 -16.02
N LYS A 78 -5.04 -12.19 -16.25
CA LYS A 78 -6.07 -11.21 -15.86
C LYS A 78 -7.43 -11.55 -16.46
N ARG A 79 -7.50 -11.89 -17.76
CA ARG A 79 -8.74 -12.29 -18.44
C ARG A 79 -9.35 -13.57 -17.85
N ARG A 80 -8.51 -14.54 -17.46
CA ARG A 80 -8.95 -15.81 -16.86
C ARG A 80 -9.48 -15.62 -15.45
N ILE A 81 -8.75 -14.89 -14.59
CA ILE A 81 -9.17 -14.57 -13.20
C ILE A 81 -10.47 -13.74 -13.19
N MET A 82 -10.65 -12.79 -14.12
CA MET A 82 -11.89 -12.01 -14.22
C MET A 82 -13.12 -12.85 -14.55
N LYS A 83 -12.96 -14.00 -15.22
CA LYS A 83 -14.06 -14.96 -15.43
C LYS A 83 -14.39 -15.75 -14.17
N THR A 84 -13.47 -15.85 -13.21
CA THR A 84 -13.56 -16.70 -12.01
C THR A 84 -13.83 -15.93 -10.72
N ALA A 85 -13.80 -14.59 -10.73
CA ALA A 85 -14.10 -13.79 -9.54
C ALA A 85 -15.60 -13.88 -9.18
N ASN A 86 -15.93 -14.83 -8.29
CA ASN A 86 -17.28 -15.01 -7.74
C ASN A 86 -17.69 -13.77 -6.91
N SER A 87 -18.98 -13.43 -6.90
CA SER A 87 -19.57 -12.36 -6.09
C SER A 87 -19.28 -12.52 -4.59
N VAL A 88 -19.09 -13.76 -4.11
CA VAL A 88 -18.66 -14.08 -2.74
C VAL A 88 -17.26 -13.53 -2.42
N ASN A 89 -16.29 -13.66 -3.33
CA ASN A 89 -14.91 -13.19 -3.11
C ASN A 89 -14.82 -11.66 -3.02
N LEU A 90 -15.73 -10.96 -3.71
CA LEU A 90 -15.81 -9.49 -3.65
C LEU A 90 -16.39 -8.98 -2.33
N LYS A 91 -17.28 -9.76 -1.68
CA LYS A 91 -17.83 -9.43 -0.36
C LYS A 91 -16.75 -9.54 0.71
N TRP A 92 -15.96 -10.61 0.70
CA TRP A 92 -14.82 -10.77 1.62
C TRP A 92 -13.79 -9.67 1.45
N LEU A 93 -13.42 -9.35 0.22
CA LEU A 93 -12.49 -8.25 -0.05
C LEU A 93 -13.00 -6.91 0.50
N LYS A 94 -14.31 -6.66 0.41
CA LYS A 94 -14.94 -5.47 0.97
C LYS A 94 -14.84 -5.44 2.49
N ILE A 95 -15.09 -6.58 3.13
CA ILE A 95 -14.99 -6.72 4.58
C ILE A 95 -13.57 -6.41 5.05
N PHE A 96 -12.55 -7.03 4.44
CA PHE A 96 -11.14 -6.74 4.78
C PHE A 96 -10.77 -5.27 4.57
N HIS A 97 -11.21 -4.67 3.47
CA HIS A 97 -10.96 -3.25 3.20
C HIS A 97 -11.61 -2.34 4.27
N LEU A 98 -12.84 -2.67 4.71
CA LEU A 98 -13.52 -1.93 5.76
C LEU A 98 -12.84 -2.09 7.12
N PHE A 99 -12.38 -3.29 7.48
CA PHE A 99 -11.61 -3.50 8.70
C PHE A 99 -10.31 -2.69 8.70
N ALA A 100 -9.57 -2.67 7.58
CA ALA A 100 -8.37 -1.85 7.44
C ALA A 100 -8.67 -0.34 7.57
N ALA A 101 -9.80 0.12 7.01
CA ALA A 101 -10.25 1.50 7.16
C ALA A 101 -10.66 1.85 8.60
N ILE A 102 -11.37 0.96 9.30
CA ILE A 102 -11.71 1.13 10.71
C ILE A 102 -10.45 1.20 11.56
N LEU A 103 -9.45 0.34 11.28
CA LEU A 103 -8.19 0.33 11.99
C LEU A 103 -7.45 1.67 11.86
N TRP A 104 -7.35 2.19 10.63
CA TRP A 104 -6.68 3.47 10.38
C TRP A 104 -7.44 4.63 11.03
N ILE A 105 -8.76 4.73 10.83
CA ILE A 105 -9.58 5.81 11.41
C ILE A 105 -9.58 5.74 12.94
N GLY A 106 -9.85 4.56 13.51
CA GLY A 106 -9.92 4.36 14.95
C GLY A 106 -8.60 4.65 15.65
N CYS A 107 -7.49 4.19 15.08
CA CYS A 107 -6.17 4.52 15.60
C CYS A 107 -5.86 6.02 15.47
N GLY A 108 -6.22 6.64 14.34
CA GLY A 108 -6.08 8.09 14.14
C GLY A 108 -6.83 8.88 15.21
N ILE A 109 -8.05 8.46 15.56
CA ILE A 109 -8.84 9.07 16.63
C ILE A 109 -8.14 8.86 17.99
N ALA A 110 -7.72 7.64 18.30
CA ALA A 110 -7.07 7.32 19.57
C ALA A 110 -5.78 8.14 19.78
N MET A 111 -4.92 8.23 18.77
CA MET A 111 -3.69 9.03 18.82
C MET A 111 -3.97 10.52 19.00
N ASN A 112 -5.00 11.06 18.35
CA ASN A 112 -5.38 12.46 18.53
C ASN A 112 -5.97 12.71 19.92
N LEU A 113 -6.78 11.78 20.43
CA LEU A 113 -7.33 11.87 21.78
C LEU A 113 -6.20 11.89 22.82
N LEU A 114 -5.25 10.95 22.76
CA LEU A 114 -4.11 10.91 23.66
C LEU A 114 -3.33 12.24 23.69
N ARG A 115 -3.11 12.87 22.54
CA ARG A 115 -2.39 14.15 22.45
C ARG A 115 -3.14 15.32 23.07
N VAL A 116 -4.47 15.34 22.95
CA VAL A 116 -5.29 16.46 23.44
C VAL A 116 -5.63 16.29 24.92
N THR A 117 -5.76 15.05 25.41
CA THR A 117 -6.17 14.78 26.78
C THR A 117 -5.00 14.66 27.75
N ILE A 118 -3.81 14.27 27.28
CA ILE A 118 -2.64 14.04 28.14
C ILE A 118 -1.61 15.13 27.89
N THR A 119 -1.34 15.92 28.92
CA THR A 119 -0.23 16.88 28.95
C THR A 119 0.82 16.39 29.95
N PRO A 120 1.86 15.65 29.51
CA PRO A 120 2.85 15.11 30.43
C PRO A 120 3.76 16.23 30.96
N THR A 121 3.95 16.27 32.28
CA THR A 121 4.80 17.25 32.97
C THR A 121 6.14 16.66 33.44
N THR A 122 6.28 15.33 33.42
CA THR A 122 7.52 14.63 33.80
C THR A 122 8.16 13.94 32.60
N PRO A 123 9.50 13.74 32.61
CA PRO A 123 10.22 12.97 31.58
C PRO A 123 9.62 11.58 31.32
N GLU A 124 9.24 10.85 32.36
CA GLU A 124 8.65 9.52 32.26
C GLU A 124 7.27 9.57 31.57
N GLY A 125 6.49 10.60 31.87
CA GLY A 125 5.20 10.84 31.20
C GLY A 125 5.38 11.16 29.72
N MET A 126 6.39 11.97 29.37
CA MET A 126 6.70 12.32 27.98
C MET A 126 7.13 11.08 27.17
N PHE A 127 7.98 10.23 27.76
CA PHE A 127 8.36 8.95 27.18
C PHE A 127 7.15 8.04 26.97
N THR A 128 6.33 7.87 28.01
CA THR A 128 5.16 6.97 27.97
C THR A 128 4.16 7.39 26.90
N LEU A 129 3.82 8.69 26.82
CA LEU A 129 2.93 9.21 25.79
C LEU A 129 3.51 9.00 24.38
N SER A 130 4.79 9.31 24.20
CA SER A 130 5.45 9.18 22.89
C SER A 130 5.53 7.74 22.41
N LEU A 131 5.88 6.82 23.32
CA LEU A 131 5.92 5.39 23.03
C LEU A 131 4.52 4.86 22.68
N ALA A 132 3.49 5.26 23.42
CA ALA A 132 2.10 4.87 23.11
C ALA A 132 1.67 5.36 21.72
N ILE A 133 1.95 6.62 21.38
CA ILE A 133 1.67 7.17 20.04
C ILE A 133 2.46 6.41 18.97
N LYS A 134 3.74 6.11 19.21
CA LYS A 134 4.60 5.37 18.26
C LYS A 134 4.10 3.96 17.99
N ILE A 135 3.71 3.22 19.04
CA ILE A 135 3.16 1.86 18.91
C ILE A 135 1.87 1.87 18.09
N LEU A 136 0.98 2.83 18.37
CA LEU A 136 -0.25 3.01 17.61
C LEU A 136 0.02 3.29 16.12
N ASP A 137 0.98 4.17 15.83
CA ASP A 137 1.39 4.51 14.47
C ASP A 137 2.00 3.31 13.71
N ASP A 138 2.98 2.63 14.32
CA ASP A 138 3.74 1.56 13.66
C ASP A 138 2.94 0.27 13.48
N LEU A 139 1.99 -0.02 14.37
CA LEU A 139 1.22 -1.26 14.30
C LEU A 139 -0.14 -1.04 13.63
N LEU A 140 -0.94 -0.11 14.13
CA LEU A 140 -2.34 0.01 13.72
C LEU A 140 -2.53 0.94 12.52
N ILE A 141 -1.90 2.13 12.51
CA ILE A 141 -1.95 3.02 11.33
C ILE A 141 -1.28 2.33 10.15
N PHE A 142 -0.02 1.92 10.31
CA PHE A 142 0.75 1.28 9.24
C PHE A 142 0.08 -0.01 8.75
N GLY A 143 -0.41 -0.86 9.67
CA GLY A 143 -1.17 -2.07 9.32
C GLY A 143 -2.46 -1.76 8.55
N GLY A 144 -3.21 -0.73 8.97
CA GLY A 144 -4.42 -0.27 8.28
C GLY A 144 -4.13 0.27 6.88
N VAL A 145 -3.08 1.07 6.71
CA VAL A 145 -2.62 1.60 5.43
C VAL A 145 -2.28 0.47 4.46
N ILE A 146 -1.48 -0.51 4.91
CA ILE A 146 -1.12 -1.69 4.10
C ILE A 146 -2.38 -2.45 3.70
N GLY A 147 -3.29 -2.70 4.64
CA GLY A 147 -4.55 -3.39 4.36
C GLY A 147 -5.39 -2.66 3.29
N ILE A 148 -5.50 -1.34 3.36
CA ILE A 148 -6.19 -0.53 2.35
C ILE A 148 -5.49 -0.64 0.99
N ILE A 149 -4.17 -0.46 0.93
CA ILE A 149 -3.42 -0.49 -0.33
C ILE A 149 -3.53 -1.86 -0.99
N LEU A 150 -3.32 -2.95 -0.24
CA LEU A 150 -3.41 -4.31 -0.77
C LEU A 150 -4.81 -4.60 -1.33
N THR A 151 -5.84 -4.32 -0.55
CA THR A 151 -7.22 -4.57 -0.98
C THR A 151 -7.62 -3.68 -2.15
N ALA A 152 -7.17 -2.43 -2.18
CA ALA A 152 -7.44 -1.50 -3.26
C ALA A 152 -6.67 -1.87 -4.55
N ILE A 153 -5.46 -2.43 -4.43
CA ILE A 153 -4.74 -3.03 -5.56
C ILE A 153 -5.55 -4.20 -6.13
N VAL A 154 -6.04 -5.07 -5.25
CA VAL A 154 -6.83 -6.23 -5.68
C VAL A 154 -8.10 -5.77 -6.40
N TYR A 155 -8.77 -4.72 -5.89
CA TYR A 155 -9.91 -4.09 -6.55
C TYR A 155 -9.55 -3.56 -7.93
N GLY A 156 -8.51 -2.75 -8.06
CA GLY A 156 -8.20 -2.08 -9.32
C GLY A 156 -7.58 -3.01 -10.38
N ALA A 157 -6.82 -4.02 -9.96
CA ALA A 157 -6.12 -4.94 -10.87
C ALA A 157 -7.00 -6.09 -11.35
N TRP A 158 -7.80 -6.69 -10.45
CA TRP A 158 -8.52 -7.94 -10.75
C TRP A 158 -10.04 -7.80 -10.86
N THR A 159 -10.62 -6.63 -10.55
CA THR A 159 -12.07 -6.41 -10.75
C THR A 159 -12.36 -5.58 -12.00
N LYS A 160 -13.61 -5.66 -12.49
CA LYS A 160 -14.07 -4.91 -13.68
C LYS A 160 -13.99 -3.39 -13.50
N TRP A 161 -13.82 -2.92 -12.25
CA TRP A 161 -13.83 -1.52 -11.87
C TRP A 161 -12.65 -0.76 -12.45
N GLY A 162 -11.43 -1.31 -12.35
CA GLY A 162 -10.22 -0.61 -12.78
C GLY A 162 -9.93 0.66 -11.98
N PHE A 163 -8.66 1.02 -11.77
CA PHE A 163 -8.27 2.18 -10.95
C PHE A 163 -8.75 3.53 -11.53
N PHE A 164 -8.78 3.66 -12.85
CA PHE A 164 -9.00 4.94 -13.55
C PHE A 164 -10.29 5.01 -14.36
N LYS A 165 -11.15 3.98 -14.35
CA LYS A 165 -12.43 4.04 -15.08
C LYS A 165 -13.48 4.90 -14.39
N GLN A 166 -13.33 5.10 -13.08
CA GLN A 166 -14.28 5.80 -12.23
C GLN A 166 -13.56 6.96 -11.56
N HIS A 167 -13.91 8.20 -11.93
CA HIS A 167 -13.26 9.41 -11.44
C HIS A 167 -13.27 9.50 -9.91
N TRP A 168 -14.37 9.10 -9.26
CA TRP A 168 -14.45 9.08 -7.79
C TRP A 168 -13.44 8.12 -7.14
N LEU A 169 -13.05 7.04 -7.81
CA LEU A 169 -12.05 6.10 -7.31
C LEU A 169 -10.65 6.71 -7.46
N THR A 170 -10.38 7.39 -8.58
CA THR A 170 -9.11 8.10 -8.81
C THR A 170 -8.89 9.21 -7.77
N VAL A 171 -9.92 10.00 -7.45
CA VAL A 171 -9.83 11.03 -6.41
C VAL A 171 -9.46 10.42 -5.05
N LYS A 172 -10.07 9.29 -4.68
CA LYS A 172 -9.70 8.59 -3.44
C LYS A 172 -8.25 8.13 -3.44
N TRP A 173 -7.77 7.59 -4.56
CA TRP A 173 -6.38 7.18 -4.68
C TRP A 173 -5.41 8.33 -4.47
N ILE A 174 -5.68 9.48 -5.09
CA ILE A 174 -4.86 10.69 -4.92
C ILE A 174 -4.88 11.11 -3.44
N LEU A 175 -6.07 11.20 -2.83
CA LEU A 175 -6.19 11.55 -1.41
C LEU A 175 -5.46 10.56 -0.49
N THR A 176 -5.57 9.26 -0.75
CA THR A 176 -4.87 8.22 0.03
C THR A 176 -3.35 8.38 -0.10
N ILE A 177 -2.83 8.61 -1.31
CA ILE A 177 -1.38 8.84 -1.50
C ILE A 177 -0.93 10.10 -0.74
N VAL A 178 -1.67 11.20 -0.86
CA VAL A 178 -1.37 12.44 -0.12
C VAL A 178 -1.33 12.20 1.39
N MET A 179 -2.32 11.49 1.94
CA MET A 179 -2.36 11.15 3.37
C MET A 179 -1.18 10.26 3.79
N VAL A 180 -0.80 9.27 2.98
CA VAL A 180 0.37 8.42 3.25
C VAL A 180 1.65 9.24 3.23
N LEU A 181 1.80 10.17 2.29
CA LEU A 181 2.98 11.05 2.21
C LEU A 181 3.06 12.01 3.40
N ILE A 182 1.95 12.60 3.82
CA ILE A 182 1.89 13.43 5.03
C ILE A 182 2.32 12.60 6.25
N GLY A 183 1.73 11.40 6.40
CA GLY A 183 2.06 10.49 7.48
C GLY A 183 3.54 10.10 7.48
N TRP A 184 4.10 9.76 6.32
CA TRP A 184 5.46 9.26 6.22
C TRP A 184 6.54 10.35 6.32
N ILE A 185 6.35 11.49 5.66
CA ILE A 185 7.38 12.54 5.52
C ILE A 185 7.29 13.56 6.66
N ILE A 186 6.09 13.88 7.14
CA ILE A 186 5.89 14.96 8.11
C ILE A 186 5.66 14.39 9.51
N MET A 187 4.67 13.52 9.69
CA MET A 187 4.32 13.00 11.02
C MET A 187 5.29 11.91 11.48
N GLY A 188 5.74 11.02 10.61
CA GLY A 188 6.62 9.90 10.93
C GLY A 188 7.91 10.35 11.64
N PRO A 189 8.65 11.35 11.10
CA PRO A 189 9.82 11.90 11.77
C PRO A 189 9.49 12.56 13.11
N ALA A 190 8.36 13.24 13.24
CA ALA A 190 7.95 13.88 14.49
C ALA A 190 7.60 12.85 15.58
N VAL A 191 6.86 11.79 15.22
CA VAL A 191 6.50 10.71 16.16
C VAL A 191 7.75 9.91 16.55
N LYS A 192 8.60 9.53 15.59
CA LYS A 192 9.85 8.80 15.86
C LYS A 192 10.85 9.64 16.66
N GLY A 193 10.95 10.93 16.36
CA GLY A 193 11.85 11.87 17.04
C GLY A 193 11.42 12.28 18.44
N ASN A 194 10.35 11.68 18.98
CA ASN A 194 9.90 11.88 20.35
C ASN A 194 10.09 10.63 21.23
N VAL A 195 10.62 9.53 20.70
CA VAL A 195 10.90 8.32 21.48
C VAL A 195 12.39 8.27 21.81
N HIS A 196 12.72 8.67 23.03
CA HIS A 196 14.08 8.75 23.57
C HIS A 196 14.15 8.21 25.01
N GLU A 197 15.38 8.01 25.51
CA GLU A 197 15.66 7.72 26.93
C GLU A 197 15.20 8.87 27.86
N ILE A 198 14.95 8.57 29.13
CA ILE A 198 14.35 9.51 30.10
C ILE A 198 15.16 10.82 30.24
N ASP A 199 16.49 10.74 30.34
CA ASP A 199 17.36 11.91 30.52
C ASP A 199 17.29 12.89 29.34
N TRP A 200 16.94 12.42 28.14
CA TRP A 200 16.83 13.26 26.95
C TRP A 200 15.75 14.34 27.10
N TYR A 201 14.63 14.02 27.76
CA TYR A 201 13.51 14.96 27.93
C TYR A 201 13.82 16.07 28.94
N MET A 202 14.83 15.91 29.81
CA MET A 202 15.21 16.93 30.78
C MET A 202 15.83 18.16 30.12
N VAL A 203 16.46 17.99 28.94
CA VAL A 203 17.17 19.06 28.23
C VAL A 203 16.63 19.36 26.83
N ASN A 204 15.71 18.54 26.29
CA ASN A 204 15.16 18.70 24.93
C ASN A 204 13.65 18.94 24.89
N GLN A 205 13.08 19.58 25.93
CA GLN A 205 11.63 19.84 26.00
C GLN A 205 11.09 20.63 24.79
N ASP A 206 11.86 21.58 24.26
CA ASP A 206 11.44 22.36 23.09
C ASP A 206 11.31 21.50 21.83
N VAL A 207 12.24 20.56 21.62
CA VAL A 207 12.20 19.63 20.49
C VAL A 207 11.02 18.68 20.63
N TYR A 208 10.80 18.16 21.84
CA TYR A 208 9.66 17.32 22.17
C TYR A 208 8.33 18.01 21.85
N ASN A 209 8.16 19.23 22.35
CA ASN A 209 6.95 20.04 22.17
C ASN A 209 6.71 20.38 20.70
N ARG A 210 7.76 20.72 19.96
CA ARG A 210 7.67 21.00 18.52
C ARG A 210 7.19 19.79 17.74
N ASN A 211 7.78 18.62 17.99
CA ASN A 211 7.39 17.37 17.33
C ASN A 211 5.95 16.95 17.70
N LEU A 212 5.57 17.13 18.97
CA LEU A 212 4.21 16.87 19.43
C LEU A 212 3.21 17.80 18.73
N ALA A 213 3.54 19.09 18.59
CA ALA A 213 2.73 20.08 17.90
C ALA A 213 2.55 19.76 16.40
N VAL A 214 3.61 19.32 15.71
CA VAL A 214 3.49 18.85 14.32
C VAL A 214 2.45 17.74 14.23
N SER A 215 2.57 16.72 15.08
CA SER A 215 1.62 15.59 15.09
C SER A 215 0.21 16.00 15.53
N ALA A 216 0.07 17.01 16.40
CA ALA A 216 -1.20 17.54 16.87
C ALA A 216 -1.93 18.40 15.83
N ILE A 217 -1.21 19.05 14.91
CA ILE A 217 -1.82 19.81 13.80
C ILE A 217 -2.19 18.89 12.64
N TRP A 218 -1.27 18.00 12.24
CA TRP A 218 -1.50 17.12 11.09
C TRP A 218 -2.46 15.97 11.40
N GLY A 219 -2.53 15.51 12.65
CA GLY A 219 -3.45 14.45 13.07
C GLY A 219 -4.93 14.75 12.79
N PRO A 220 -5.49 15.89 13.20
CA PRO A 220 -6.87 16.28 12.88
C PRO A 220 -7.10 16.51 11.39
N ILE A 221 -6.14 17.12 10.69
CA ILE A 221 -6.20 17.29 9.23
C ILE A 221 -6.32 15.92 8.54
N GLN A 222 -5.56 14.92 8.99
CA GLN A 222 -5.60 13.57 8.46
C GLN A 222 -6.94 12.87 8.73
N LEU A 223 -7.54 13.09 9.90
CA LEU A 223 -8.89 12.61 10.20
C LEU A 223 -9.95 13.27 9.31
N LEU A 224 -9.83 14.58 9.03
CA LEU A 224 -10.71 15.28 8.11
C LEU A 224 -10.60 14.73 6.68
N LEU A 225 -9.37 14.48 6.20
CA LEU A 225 -9.14 13.87 4.89
C LEU A 225 -9.72 12.46 4.81
N LEU A 226 -9.58 11.65 5.86
CA LEU A 226 -10.22 10.33 5.95
C LEU A 226 -11.75 10.44 5.93
N ALA A 227 -12.34 11.41 6.64
CA ALA A 227 -13.77 11.66 6.60
C ALA A 227 -14.26 12.05 5.20
N VAL A 228 -13.51 12.89 4.48
CA VAL A 228 -13.79 13.23 3.07
C VAL A 228 -13.76 11.97 2.19
N VAL A 229 -12.76 11.09 2.37
CA VAL A 229 -12.68 9.82 1.64
C VAL A 229 -13.89 8.91 1.95
N VAL A 230 -14.36 8.88 3.20
CA VAL A 230 -15.58 8.15 3.59
C VAL A 230 -16.82 8.74 2.92
N ILE A 231 -16.97 10.07 2.91
CA ILE A 231 -18.08 10.77 2.22
C ILE A 231 -18.08 10.41 0.73
N ILE A 232 -16.93 10.49 0.05
CA ILE A 232 -16.79 10.08 -1.35
C ILE A 232 -17.14 8.59 -1.54
N SER A 233 -16.86 7.74 -0.54
CA SER A 233 -17.21 6.32 -0.56
C SER A 233 -18.70 6.06 -0.59
N VAL A 234 -19.47 6.87 0.14
CA VAL A 234 -20.92 6.71 0.26
C VAL A 234 -21.61 7.33 -0.94
N PHE A 235 -21.38 8.61 -1.19
CA PHE A 235 -22.12 9.38 -2.21
C PHE A 235 -21.66 9.11 -3.64
N LYS A 236 -20.39 8.75 -3.84
CA LYS A 236 -19.81 8.45 -5.18
C LYS A 236 -20.17 9.51 -6.25
N PRO A 237 -19.92 10.81 -6.00
CA PRO A 237 -20.52 11.89 -6.79
C PRO A 237 -20.08 11.91 -8.27
N TRP A 238 -18.94 11.29 -8.62
CA TRP A 238 -18.43 11.18 -9.99
C TRP A 238 -18.58 9.79 -10.59
N LYS A 239 -19.70 9.12 -10.31
CA LYS A 239 -20.01 7.85 -10.96
C LYS A 239 -20.35 8.11 -12.42
N THR A 240 -19.50 7.64 -13.33
CA THR A 240 -19.79 7.73 -14.77
C THR A 240 -21.08 6.96 -15.06
N LYS A 241 -22.12 7.62 -15.60
CA LYS A 241 -23.31 6.93 -16.10
C LYS A 241 -22.85 6.03 -17.25
N GLY A 242 -22.85 4.72 -17.04
CA GLY A 242 -22.62 3.79 -18.14
C GLY A 242 -23.76 3.94 -19.14
N LYS A 243 -23.44 4.06 -20.43
CA LYS A 243 -24.43 3.81 -21.50
C LYS A 243 -25.04 2.43 -21.22
N GLN A 244 -26.34 2.40 -20.94
CA GLN A 244 -27.13 1.20 -21.11
C GLN A 244 -27.04 0.87 -22.61
N ALA A 245 -26.42 -0.25 -22.94
CA ALA A 245 -26.45 -0.86 -24.25
C ALA A 245 -26.84 -2.32 -24.03
#